data_AF-K3ZDM6-F1
#
_entry.id   AF-K3ZDM6-F1
#
_cell.length_a   1.000
_cell.length_b   1.000
_cell.length_c   1.000
_cell.angle_alpha   90.00
_cell.angle_beta   90.00
_cell.angle_gamma   90.00
#
_symmetry.space_group_name_H-M   'P 1'
#
loop_
_entity.id
_entity.type
_entity.pdbx_description
1 polymer ?
#
loop_
_entity_poly.entity_id
_entity_poly.type
_entity_poly.pdbx_seq_one_letter_code
_entity_poly.pdbx_strand_id
1 'polypeptide(L)'
;LPDERGLRGGDEPPAGVGRRGGELAETCSWADDERRRYPWSGSLHFADTPGDCQFFYDRDCHNMNGEKDMCVVGGINNYTTALMNSSAPLVDPTISLMFLAHFVGDIHQPLHCGNTADFGGNTIIVHWYNTTTTNLHRVWDLDIIQKAMKDFYNDDLSIMTQVIMQNITTCADKYAMESAQLACDVAYAGAEQGSILGDHYFFSALPVVQKRIAQGGVRLAAILNRIFGESSRPQSS
;
A
#
# COMPACT_ATOMS: atom_id res chain seq x y z
N LEU A 1 -15.54 -10.89 -11.15
CA LEU A 1 -14.65 -10.35 -12.19
C LEU A 1 -15.41 -9.24 -12.92
N PRO A 2 -14.93 -7.99 -12.94
CA PRO A 2 -15.50 -7.04 -13.88
C PRO A 2 -15.24 -7.61 -15.28
N ASP A 3 -16.33 -7.67 -16.02
CA ASP A 3 -16.41 -8.11 -17.39
C ASP A 3 -15.25 -7.56 -18.24
N GLU A 4 -14.72 -8.40 -19.12
CA GLU A 4 -13.62 -8.13 -20.08
C GLU A 4 -13.89 -6.96 -21.05
N ARG A 5 -14.95 -6.18 -20.83
CA ARG A 5 -15.42 -5.06 -21.64
C ARG A 5 -14.74 -3.72 -21.33
N GLY A 6 -13.88 -3.63 -20.31
CA GLY A 6 -13.14 -2.40 -19.97
C GLY A 6 -11.81 -2.17 -20.70
N LEU A 7 -11.27 -3.17 -21.40
CA LEU A 7 -9.93 -3.11 -22.04
C LEU A 7 -10.00 -2.95 -23.57
N ARG A 8 -11.03 -2.28 -24.10
CA ARG A 8 -11.03 -1.83 -25.50
C ARG A 8 -10.53 -0.39 -25.58
N GLY A 9 -9.22 -0.26 -25.69
CA GLY A 9 -8.56 0.99 -26.06
C GLY A 9 -7.26 0.64 -26.75
N GLY A 10 -7.30 0.52 -28.08
CA GLY A 10 -6.09 0.58 -28.88
C GLY A 10 -5.67 2.05 -28.94
N ASP A 11 -4.92 2.49 -27.94
CA ASP A 11 -4.33 3.82 -27.88
C ASP A 11 -2.81 3.69 -27.73
N GLU A 12 -2.10 4.59 -28.43
CA GLU A 12 -0.65 4.72 -28.46
C GLU A 12 0.02 4.63 -27.09
N PRO A 13 1.31 4.21 -27.04
CA PRO A 13 2.07 4.22 -25.80
C PRO A 13 2.01 5.62 -25.17
N PRO A 14 1.78 5.72 -23.85
CA PRO A 14 1.54 7.00 -23.20
C PRO A 14 2.69 7.97 -23.45
N ALA A 15 2.36 9.12 -24.05
CA ALA A 15 3.22 10.29 -24.10
C ALA A 15 3.51 10.74 -22.66
N GLY A 16 4.64 10.30 -22.11
CA GLY A 16 5.00 10.55 -20.71
C GLY A 16 5.83 9.45 -20.05
N VAL A 17 5.88 8.24 -20.62
CA VAL A 17 6.91 7.25 -20.28
C VAL A 17 8.19 7.61 -21.03
N GLY A 18 8.71 8.80 -20.75
CA GLY A 18 10.13 9.04 -20.90
C GLY A 18 10.83 8.04 -19.99
N ARG A 19 11.95 7.46 -20.45
CA ARG A 19 12.90 6.73 -19.60
C ARG A 19 13.39 7.68 -18.49
N ARG A 20 12.57 7.91 -17.47
CA ARG A 20 12.97 8.49 -16.19
C ARG A 20 13.72 7.39 -15.45
N GLY A 21 14.85 7.74 -14.86
CA GLY A 21 15.98 6.85 -14.65
C GLY A 21 15.71 5.67 -13.75
N GLY A 22 15.16 4.57 -14.29
CA GLY A 22 15.30 3.20 -13.80
C GLY A 22 14.85 2.86 -12.37
N GLU A 23 14.43 3.82 -11.55
CA GLU A 23 14.20 3.62 -10.12
C GLU A 23 12.71 3.48 -9.82
N LEU A 24 12.32 2.28 -9.39
CA LEU A 24 10.92 1.93 -9.07
C LEU A 24 10.32 2.88 -8.02
N ALA A 25 11.14 3.36 -7.08
CA ALA A 25 10.73 4.29 -6.03
C ALA A 25 10.14 5.61 -6.57
N GLU A 26 10.64 6.12 -7.70
CA GLU A 26 10.15 7.35 -8.33
C GLU A 26 8.73 7.21 -8.91
N THR A 27 8.27 5.97 -9.11
CA THR A 27 6.96 5.66 -9.69
C THR A 27 5.95 5.20 -8.64
N CYS A 28 6.37 5.05 -7.40
CA CYS A 28 5.51 4.55 -6.34
C CYS A 28 4.34 5.49 -6.01
N SER A 29 4.33 6.78 -6.37
CA SER A 29 3.15 7.65 -6.18
C SER A 29 2.16 7.61 -7.35
N TRP A 30 2.54 7.03 -8.48
CA TRP A 30 1.78 7.12 -9.74
C TRP A 30 0.37 6.53 -9.65
N ALA A 31 0.17 5.46 -8.88
CA ALA A 31 -1.13 4.82 -8.75
C ALA A 31 -2.16 5.73 -8.06
N ASP A 32 -1.74 6.59 -7.13
CA ASP A 32 -2.59 7.62 -6.53
C ASP A 32 -2.99 8.69 -7.56
N ASP A 33 -2.03 9.14 -8.36
CA ASP A 33 -2.22 10.22 -9.35
C ASP A 33 -3.20 9.81 -10.46
N GLU A 34 -3.18 8.53 -10.85
CA GLU A 34 -3.98 8.02 -11.96
C GLU A 34 -5.38 7.52 -11.55
N ARG A 35 -5.80 7.68 -10.29
CA ARG A 35 -7.17 7.32 -9.85
C ARG A 35 -8.28 7.96 -10.69
N ARG A 36 -8.01 9.12 -11.32
CA ARG A 36 -8.95 9.74 -12.27
C ARG A 36 -9.01 9.03 -13.62
N ARG A 37 -7.86 8.52 -14.09
CA ARG A 37 -7.75 7.77 -15.34
C ARG A 37 -8.25 6.34 -15.18
N TYR A 38 -8.05 5.76 -13.99
CA TYR A 38 -8.48 4.42 -13.62
C TYR A 38 -9.40 4.44 -12.40
N PRO A 39 -10.66 4.92 -12.51
CA PRO A 39 -11.55 5.04 -11.34
C PRO A 39 -11.79 3.73 -10.59
N TRP A 40 -11.71 2.60 -11.30
CA TRP A 40 -11.84 1.27 -10.72
C TRP A 40 -10.69 0.91 -9.75
N SER A 41 -9.53 1.58 -9.85
CA SER A 41 -8.38 1.30 -8.97
C SER A 41 -8.57 1.87 -7.57
N GLY A 42 -9.50 2.80 -7.36
CA GLY A 42 -9.67 3.49 -6.08
C GLY A 42 -9.87 2.55 -4.90
N SER A 43 -10.68 1.50 -5.05
CA SER A 43 -10.89 0.49 -3.99
C SER A 43 -9.70 -0.45 -3.78
N LEU A 44 -8.75 -0.49 -4.72
CA LEU A 44 -7.58 -1.37 -4.63
C LEU A 44 -6.47 -0.81 -3.72
N HIS A 45 -6.65 0.37 -3.13
CA HIS A 45 -5.66 0.95 -2.22
C HIS A 45 -5.85 0.55 -0.76
N PHE A 46 -6.98 -0.07 -0.40
CA PHE A 46 -7.29 -0.41 1.00
C PHE A 46 -8.00 -1.76 1.12
N ALA A 47 -8.06 -2.27 2.35
CA ALA A 47 -8.75 -3.47 2.78
C ALA A 47 -9.31 -3.25 4.20
N ASP A 48 -10.22 -2.28 4.32
CA ASP A 48 -10.83 -1.92 5.59
C ASP A 48 -11.64 -3.09 6.19
N THR A 49 -11.68 -3.10 7.52
CA THR A 49 -12.34 -4.11 8.35
C THR A 49 -13.56 -3.52 9.06
N PRO A 50 -14.43 -4.34 9.69
CA PRO A 50 -15.53 -3.88 10.52
C PRO A 50 -15.09 -3.20 11.84
N GLY A 51 -13.78 -3.03 12.07
CA GLY A 51 -13.23 -2.52 13.33
C GLY A 51 -12.98 -3.59 14.39
N ASP A 52 -12.95 -4.87 14.00
CA ASP A 52 -12.61 -6.00 14.88
C ASP A 52 -11.12 -6.36 14.86
N CYS A 53 -10.30 -5.52 14.20
CA CYS A 53 -8.85 -5.65 14.12
C CYS A 53 -8.39 -6.94 13.41
N GLN A 54 -9.29 -7.60 12.68
CA GLN A 54 -9.02 -8.83 11.96
C GLN A 54 -9.38 -8.65 10.50
N PHE A 55 -8.48 -9.06 9.61
CA PHE A 55 -8.77 -9.13 8.19
C PHE A 55 -9.12 -10.56 7.80
N PHE A 56 -10.25 -10.73 7.12
CA PHE A 56 -10.66 -11.98 6.47
C PHE A 56 -11.00 -11.72 5.01
N TYR A 57 -10.26 -12.34 4.08
CA TYR A 57 -10.39 -12.09 2.65
C TYR A 57 -11.84 -12.17 2.13
N ASP A 58 -12.53 -13.27 2.43
CA ASP A 58 -13.90 -13.49 1.97
C ASP A 58 -14.91 -12.47 2.51
N ARG A 59 -14.65 -11.93 3.70
CA ARG A 59 -15.51 -10.95 4.35
C ARG A 59 -15.21 -9.54 3.87
N ASP A 60 -13.93 -9.17 3.83
CA ASP A 60 -13.45 -7.78 3.79
C ASP A 60 -12.95 -7.36 2.40
N CYS A 61 -12.52 -8.29 1.55
CA CYS A 61 -11.99 -7.94 0.23
C CYS A 61 -13.12 -7.69 -0.79
N HIS A 62 -13.74 -6.52 -0.70
CA HIS A 62 -14.73 -6.04 -1.66
C HIS A 62 -14.77 -4.52 -1.71
N ASN A 63 -15.34 -3.96 -2.78
CA ASN A 63 -15.62 -2.53 -2.84
C ASN A 63 -16.97 -2.18 -2.18
N MET A 64 -17.35 -0.90 -2.20
CA MET A 64 -18.61 -0.40 -1.62
C MET A 64 -19.88 -1.01 -2.25
N ASN A 65 -19.78 -1.55 -3.47
CA ASN A 65 -20.90 -2.24 -4.15
C ASN A 65 -20.96 -3.74 -3.81
N GLY A 66 -20.02 -4.24 -3.00
CA GLY A 66 -19.91 -5.66 -2.65
C GLY A 66 -19.24 -6.52 -3.72
N GLU A 67 -18.62 -5.92 -4.74
CA GLU A 67 -17.86 -6.66 -5.74
C GLU A 67 -16.60 -7.25 -5.09
N LYS A 68 -16.50 -8.58 -5.10
CA LYS A 68 -15.38 -9.32 -4.50
C LYS A 68 -14.06 -9.02 -5.19
N ASP A 69 -12.97 -9.22 -4.44
CA ASP A 69 -11.58 -9.04 -4.84
C ASP A 69 -11.17 -7.57 -5.08
N MET A 70 -12.10 -6.62 -4.92
CA MET A 70 -11.87 -5.19 -5.11
C MET A 70 -11.32 -4.54 -3.83
N CYS A 71 -10.16 -5.01 -3.38
CA CYS A 71 -9.38 -4.48 -2.26
C CYS A 71 -7.88 -4.58 -2.55
N VAL A 72 -7.02 -3.99 -1.71
CA VAL A 72 -5.55 -4.03 -1.90
C VAL A 72 -4.97 -5.44 -1.94
N VAL A 73 -5.53 -6.37 -1.16
CA VAL A 73 -5.11 -7.79 -1.18
C VAL A 73 -5.43 -8.43 -2.53
N GLY A 74 -6.63 -8.17 -3.08
CA GLY A 74 -7.01 -8.62 -4.41
C GLY A 74 -6.18 -7.97 -5.52
N GLY A 75 -5.86 -6.67 -5.38
CA GLY A 75 -4.95 -5.95 -6.27
C GLY A 75 -3.57 -6.61 -6.33
N ILE A 76 -2.95 -6.88 -5.19
CA ILE A 76 -1.65 -7.56 -5.10
C ILE A 76 -1.71 -8.94 -5.77
N ASN A 77 -2.74 -9.74 -5.46
CA ASN A 77 -2.90 -11.08 -6.05
C ASN A 77 -3.06 -11.01 -7.57
N ASN A 78 -3.87 -10.08 -8.06
CA ASN A 78 -4.13 -9.87 -9.48
C ASN A 78 -2.86 -9.47 -10.25
N TYR A 79 -2.18 -8.39 -9.80
CA TYR A 79 -0.99 -7.90 -10.50
C TYR A 79 0.22 -8.83 -10.36
N THR A 80 0.34 -9.57 -9.25
CA THR A 80 1.32 -10.65 -9.13
C THR A 80 1.07 -11.73 -10.20
N THR A 81 -0.18 -12.18 -10.35
CA THR A 81 -0.55 -13.20 -11.33
C THR A 81 -0.35 -12.72 -12.77
N ALA A 82 -0.72 -11.47 -13.06
CA ALA A 82 -0.53 -10.86 -14.36
C ALA A 82 0.96 -10.80 -14.76
N LEU A 83 1.83 -10.45 -13.82
CA LEU A 83 3.28 -10.38 -14.06
C LEU A 83 3.95 -11.75 -14.17
N MET A 84 3.41 -12.78 -13.48
CA MET A 84 3.89 -14.16 -13.64
C MET A 84 3.52 -14.75 -15.01
N ASN A 85 2.37 -14.35 -15.56
CA ASN A 85 1.88 -14.86 -16.84
C ASN A 85 2.31 -13.96 -18.01
N SER A 86 3.56 -14.15 -18.47
CA SER A 86 4.15 -13.40 -19.60
C SER A 86 3.41 -13.54 -20.95
N SER A 87 2.40 -14.43 -21.02
CA SER A 87 1.61 -14.68 -22.22
C SER A 87 0.24 -14.00 -22.21
N ALA A 88 -0.13 -13.25 -21.16
CA ALA A 88 -1.39 -12.53 -21.09
C ALA A 88 -1.34 -11.27 -21.98
N PRO A 89 -2.02 -11.24 -23.14
CA PRO A 89 -1.80 -10.21 -24.16
C PRO A 89 -2.48 -8.85 -23.86
N LEU A 90 -3.14 -8.70 -22.70
CA LEU A 90 -4.06 -7.59 -22.42
C LEU A 90 -3.64 -6.68 -21.25
N VAL A 91 -2.53 -6.97 -20.56
CA VAL A 91 -2.12 -6.18 -19.39
C VAL A 91 -0.70 -5.66 -19.59
N ASP A 92 -0.53 -4.34 -19.56
CA ASP A 92 0.79 -3.71 -19.62
C ASP A 92 1.61 -4.13 -18.38
N PRO A 93 2.75 -4.83 -18.57
CA PRO A 93 3.58 -5.27 -17.45
C PRO A 93 4.18 -4.10 -16.66
N THR A 94 4.37 -2.93 -17.30
CA THR A 94 4.85 -1.72 -16.63
C THR A 94 3.80 -1.20 -15.65
N ILE A 95 2.56 -1.06 -16.13
CA ILE A 95 1.43 -0.62 -15.28
C ILE A 95 1.19 -1.62 -14.14
N SER A 96 1.28 -2.92 -14.44
CA SER A 96 1.13 -3.97 -13.43
C SER A 96 2.20 -3.90 -12.34
N LEU A 97 3.45 -3.67 -12.74
CA LEU A 97 4.56 -3.51 -11.80
C LEU A 97 4.39 -2.26 -10.92
N MET A 98 3.96 -1.15 -11.51
CA MET A 98 3.73 0.11 -10.79
C MET A 98 2.59 -0.04 -9.76
N PHE A 99 1.46 -0.64 -10.15
CA PHE A 99 0.37 -0.95 -9.23
C PHE A 99 0.80 -1.92 -8.14
N LEU A 100 1.50 -3.01 -8.48
CA LEU A 100 1.97 -3.98 -7.49
C LEU A 100 2.90 -3.33 -6.46
N ALA A 101 3.86 -2.52 -6.90
CA ALA A 101 4.78 -1.83 -6.01
C ALA A 101 4.05 -0.89 -5.06
N HIS A 102 3.10 -0.12 -5.58
CA HIS A 102 2.28 0.80 -4.79
C HIS A 102 1.41 0.06 -3.77
N PHE A 103 0.66 -0.97 -4.19
CA PHE A 103 -0.23 -1.71 -3.31
C PHE A 103 0.49 -2.49 -2.21
N VAL A 104 1.73 -2.95 -2.46
CA VAL A 104 2.57 -3.52 -1.40
C VAL A 104 2.99 -2.44 -0.40
N GLY A 105 3.14 -1.17 -0.80
CA GLY A 105 3.29 -0.05 0.13
C GLY A 105 2.01 0.17 0.95
N ASP A 106 0.89 0.35 0.26
CA ASP A 106 -0.43 0.61 0.86
C ASP A 106 -0.83 -0.43 1.90
N ILE A 107 -0.75 -1.72 1.58
CA ILE A 107 -1.13 -2.79 2.51
C ILE A 107 -0.29 -2.79 3.79
N HIS A 108 0.88 -2.13 3.80
CA HIS A 108 1.71 -1.99 4.99
C HIS A 108 1.37 -0.75 5.83
N GLN A 109 0.65 0.23 5.29
CA GLN A 109 0.10 1.35 6.04
C GLN A 109 -1.06 0.83 6.92
N PRO A 110 -0.94 0.86 8.26
CA PRO A 110 -1.95 0.27 9.14
C PRO A 110 -3.40 0.70 8.85
N LEU A 111 -3.62 1.99 8.60
CA LEU A 111 -4.93 2.57 8.34
C LEU A 111 -5.47 2.33 6.92
N HIS A 112 -4.70 1.73 6.01
CA HIS A 112 -5.25 1.16 4.77
C HIS A 112 -5.92 -0.21 5.03
N CYS A 113 -5.81 -0.75 6.24
CA CYS A 113 -6.58 -1.91 6.71
C CYS A 113 -7.36 -1.52 7.98
N GLY A 114 -7.89 -0.29 8.00
CA GLY A 114 -8.51 0.33 9.17
C GLY A 114 -9.98 -0.06 9.33
N ASN A 115 -10.79 0.85 9.85
CA ASN A 115 -12.20 0.64 10.07
C ASN A 115 -13.05 1.26 8.95
N THR A 116 -13.96 0.46 8.38
CA THR A 116 -14.93 0.91 7.38
C THR A 116 -15.81 2.07 7.88
N ALA A 117 -16.09 2.14 9.18
CA ALA A 117 -16.93 3.19 9.77
C ALA A 117 -16.31 4.60 9.71
N ASP A 118 -14.97 4.68 9.67
CA ASP A 118 -14.22 5.93 9.63
C ASP A 118 -13.34 6.09 8.39
N PHE A 119 -13.55 5.21 7.40
CA PHE A 119 -12.78 5.14 6.15
C PHE A 119 -11.27 5.08 6.43
N GLY A 120 -10.86 4.18 7.34
CA GLY A 120 -9.47 4.06 7.74
C GLY A 120 -8.93 5.31 8.44
N GLY A 121 -9.74 5.96 9.27
CA GLY A 121 -9.37 7.17 10.01
C GLY A 121 -9.44 8.47 9.20
N ASN A 122 -9.93 8.44 7.96
CA ASN A 122 -10.10 9.65 7.15
C ASN A 122 -11.14 10.61 7.75
N THR A 123 -12.14 10.09 8.47
CA THR A 123 -13.16 10.94 9.13
C THR A 123 -12.82 11.32 10.57
N ILE A 124 -11.71 10.82 11.11
CA ILE A 124 -11.24 11.18 12.45
C ILE A 124 -10.36 12.43 12.31
N ILE A 125 -10.93 13.59 12.61
CA ILE A 125 -10.23 14.88 12.54
C ILE A 125 -9.42 15.06 13.82
N VAL A 126 -8.14 15.36 13.66
CA VAL A 126 -7.18 15.56 14.76
C VAL A 126 -6.35 16.81 14.52
N HIS A 127 -5.64 17.25 15.54
CA HIS A 127 -4.62 18.29 15.42
C HIS A 127 -3.24 17.62 15.48
N TRP A 128 -2.49 17.66 14.37
CA TRP A 128 -1.09 17.26 14.36
C TRP A 128 -0.28 18.38 15.00
N TYR A 129 0.17 18.13 16.23
CA TYR A 129 0.61 19.15 17.17
C TYR A 129 -0.45 20.27 17.31
N ASN A 130 -0.09 21.41 17.91
CA ASN A 130 -0.99 22.55 18.06
C ASN A 130 -1.05 23.47 16.82
N THR A 131 -0.63 22.98 15.65
CA THR A 131 -0.39 23.83 14.47
C THR A 131 -1.28 23.48 13.29
N THR A 132 -1.63 22.20 13.11
CA THR A 132 -2.27 21.74 11.86
C THR A 132 -3.47 20.87 12.17
N THR A 133 -4.66 21.30 11.76
CA THR A 133 -5.84 20.43 11.70
C THR A 133 -5.73 19.51 10.48
N THR A 134 -5.83 18.21 10.69
CA THR A 134 -5.70 17.14 9.68
C THR A 134 -6.67 16.00 10.03
N ASN A 135 -6.59 14.88 9.32
CA ASN A 135 -7.23 13.62 9.73
C ASN A 135 -6.19 12.57 10.14
N LEU A 136 -6.65 11.55 10.88
CA LEU A 136 -5.79 10.49 11.41
C LEU A 136 -5.09 9.70 10.28
N HIS A 137 -5.79 9.43 9.18
CA HIS A 137 -5.22 8.72 8.03
C HIS A 137 -3.98 9.44 7.46
N ARG A 138 -4.09 10.75 7.20
CA ARG A 138 -3.00 11.59 6.71
C ARG A 138 -1.82 11.67 7.68
N VAL A 139 -2.06 11.58 8.99
CA VAL A 139 -0.98 11.53 9.98
C VAL A 139 -0.08 10.31 9.77
N TRP A 140 -0.68 9.16 9.43
CA TRP A 140 0.04 7.92 9.16
C TRP A 140 0.64 7.86 7.76
N ASP A 141 -0.05 8.37 6.74
CA ASP A 141 0.49 8.43 5.37
C ASP A 141 1.72 9.33 5.27
N LEU A 142 1.74 10.43 6.03
CA LEU A 142 2.62 11.55 5.72
C LEU A 142 3.25 12.20 6.95
N ASP A 143 2.45 12.67 7.91
CA ASP A 143 2.95 13.64 8.89
C ASP A 143 4.01 13.04 9.84
N ILE A 144 3.86 11.77 10.25
CA ILE A 144 4.88 11.05 11.05
C ILE A 144 6.19 10.92 10.25
N ILE A 145 6.11 10.54 8.98
CA ILE A 145 7.28 10.32 8.13
C ILE A 145 8.01 11.64 7.89
N GLN A 146 7.29 12.70 7.52
CA GLN A 146 7.88 14.02 7.27
C GLN A 146 8.58 14.56 8.51
N LYS A 147 7.95 14.43 9.69
CA LYS A 147 8.59 14.85 10.94
C LYS A 147 9.86 14.04 11.20
N ALA A 148 9.82 12.72 11.07
CA ALA A 148 10.99 11.88 11.31
C ALA A 148 12.14 12.19 10.35
N MET A 149 11.84 12.41 9.07
CA MET A 149 12.83 12.79 8.05
C MET A 149 13.56 14.09 8.41
N LYS A 150 12.78 15.10 8.81
CA LYS A 150 13.29 16.40 9.22
C LYS A 150 14.12 16.33 10.51
N ASP A 151 13.64 15.60 11.51
CA ASP A 151 14.20 15.63 12.86
C ASP A 151 15.39 14.67 13.05
N PHE A 152 15.44 13.56 12.31
CA PHE A 152 16.43 12.49 12.54
C PHE A 152 17.29 12.13 11.34
N TYR A 153 16.86 12.44 10.11
CA TYR A 153 17.49 11.90 8.90
C TYR A 153 18.01 12.97 7.95
N ASN A 154 17.92 14.27 8.27
CA ASN A 154 18.30 15.38 7.38
C ASN A 154 17.68 15.23 5.97
N ASP A 155 16.45 14.71 5.89
CA ASP A 155 15.76 14.41 4.63
C ASP A 155 16.46 13.33 3.74
N ASP A 156 17.36 12.51 4.29
CA ASP A 156 18.01 11.39 3.61
C ASP A 156 17.36 10.03 3.91
N LEU A 157 16.57 9.52 2.95
CA LEU A 157 15.86 8.24 3.08
C LEU A 157 16.80 7.02 3.16
N SER A 158 18.05 7.13 2.72
CA SER A 158 18.99 6.00 2.70
C SER A 158 19.37 5.54 4.12
N ILE A 159 19.33 6.45 5.10
CA ILE A 159 19.69 6.19 6.50
C ILE A 159 18.55 5.48 7.27
N MET A 160 17.30 5.63 6.84
CA MET A 160 16.15 4.94 7.46
C MET A 160 16.17 3.42 7.21
N THR A 161 17.03 2.95 6.31
CA THR A 161 17.03 1.56 5.83
C THR A 161 17.97 0.67 6.65
N GLN A 162 17.53 0.24 7.82
CA GLN A 162 18.12 -0.91 8.52
C GLN A 162 17.02 -1.87 8.95
N VAL A 163 16.73 -2.91 8.16
CA VAL A 163 15.75 -3.93 8.57
C VAL A 163 16.14 -5.37 8.24
N ILE A 164 15.75 -6.18 9.21
CA ILE A 164 15.91 -7.60 9.46
C ILE A 164 15.32 -8.45 8.33
N MET A 165 16.07 -9.47 7.90
CA MET A 165 15.55 -10.59 7.13
C MET A 165 14.68 -11.49 8.05
N GLN A 166 13.37 -11.26 8.06
CA GLN A 166 12.43 -12.18 8.73
C GLN A 166 11.94 -13.27 7.75
N ASN A 167 11.27 -14.29 8.30
CA ASN A 167 10.66 -15.38 7.54
C ASN A 167 9.56 -14.80 6.64
N ILE A 168 9.88 -14.52 5.37
CA ILE A 168 8.97 -13.85 4.44
C ILE A 168 7.86 -14.84 4.07
N THR A 169 6.69 -14.69 4.69
CA THR A 169 5.47 -15.26 4.10
C THR A 169 5.04 -14.34 2.96
N THR A 170 4.74 -14.89 1.79
CA THR A 170 4.38 -14.11 0.58
C THR A 170 2.88 -13.82 0.45
N CYS A 171 2.07 -14.13 1.47
CA CYS A 171 0.62 -14.01 1.41
C CYS A 171 0.18 -12.60 1.83
N ALA A 172 -0.44 -11.87 0.90
CA ALA A 172 -0.95 -10.52 1.12
C ALA A 172 -1.95 -10.43 2.30
N ASP A 173 -2.77 -11.48 2.51
CA ASP A 173 -3.71 -11.58 3.64
C ASP A 173 -3.02 -11.40 5.00
N LYS A 174 -1.80 -11.94 5.17
CA LYS A 174 -1.04 -11.76 6.41
C LYS A 174 -0.59 -10.32 6.58
N TYR A 175 -0.27 -9.62 5.49
CA TYR A 175 0.14 -8.22 5.56
C TYR A 175 -1.03 -7.35 6.01
N ALA A 176 -2.22 -7.60 5.44
CA ALA A 176 -3.46 -6.93 5.83
C ALA A 176 -3.84 -7.21 7.28
N MET A 177 -3.74 -8.47 7.73
CA MET A 177 -4.00 -8.84 9.13
C MET A 177 -3.04 -8.13 10.10
N GLU A 178 -1.75 -8.07 9.78
CA GLU A 178 -0.78 -7.31 10.58
C GLU A 178 -1.10 -5.80 10.61
N SER A 179 -1.52 -5.23 9.48
CA SER A 179 -1.93 -3.81 9.40
C SER A 179 -3.19 -3.54 10.22
N ALA A 180 -4.22 -4.39 10.12
CA ALA A 180 -5.46 -4.25 10.90
C ALA A 180 -5.20 -4.32 12.42
N GLN A 181 -4.33 -5.23 12.85
CA GLN A 181 -3.93 -5.32 14.26
C GLN A 181 -3.19 -4.05 14.72
N LEU A 182 -2.22 -3.56 13.93
CA LEU A 182 -1.48 -2.33 14.24
C LEU A 182 -2.36 -1.07 14.18
N ALA A 183 -3.39 -1.07 13.32
CA ALA A 183 -4.35 0.01 13.28
C ALA A 183 -5.04 0.14 14.65
N CYS A 184 -5.54 -0.97 15.20
CA CYS A 184 -6.17 -0.97 16.51
C CYS A 184 -5.20 -0.69 17.67
N ASP A 185 -4.07 -1.41 17.71
CA ASP A 185 -3.15 -1.35 18.84
C ASP A 185 -2.41 -0.02 18.94
N VAL A 186 -2.20 0.65 17.80
CA VAL A 186 -1.31 1.82 17.72
C VAL A 186 -1.96 3.01 17.02
N ALA A 187 -2.58 2.83 15.84
CA ALA A 187 -3.11 3.96 15.08
C ALA A 187 -4.33 4.63 15.71
N TYR A 188 -5.30 3.84 16.16
CA TYR A 188 -6.49 4.36 16.83
C TYR A 188 -6.24 4.63 18.33
N ALA A 189 -5.16 4.09 18.90
CA ALA A 189 -4.86 4.20 20.33
C ALA A 189 -4.61 5.66 20.74
N GLY A 190 -5.58 6.25 21.44
CA GLY A 190 -5.51 7.63 21.93
C GLY A 190 -5.72 8.70 20.85
N ALA A 191 -6.23 8.32 19.67
CA ALA A 191 -6.51 9.21 18.55
C ALA A 191 -8.03 9.37 18.30
N GLU A 192 -8.72 10.01 19.24
CA GLU A 192 -10.14 10.31 19.12
C GLU A 192 -10.39 11.63 18.36
N GLN A 193 -11.64 11.87 17.95
CA GLN A 193 -12.05 13.11 17.30
C GLN A 193 -11.64 14.36 18.11
N GLY A 194 -10.90 15.27 17.48
CA GLY A 194 -10.40 16.51 18.08
C GLY A 194 -9.13 16.35 18.92
N SER A 195 -8.56 15.14 19.00
CA SER A 195 -7.32 14.89 19.76
C SER A 195 -6.15 15.69 19.20
N ILE A 196 -5.24 16.08 20.10
CA ILE A 196 -3.97 16.71 19.74
C ILE A 196 -2.89 15.63 19.77
N LEU A 197 -2.36 15.26 18.61
CA LEU A 197 -1.33 14.26 18.45
C LEU A 197 0.04 14.94 18.46
N GLY A 198 0.73 14.88 19.61
CA GLY A 198 2.07 15.45 19.80
C GLY A 198 3.16 14.38 19.96
N ASP A 199 4.26 14.74 20.64
CA ASP A 199 5.45 13.89 20.77
C ASP A 199 5.15 12.49 21.34
N HIS A 200 4.25 12.38 22.32
CA HIS A 200 3.89 11.07 22.89
C HIS A 200 3.33 10.13 21.82
N TYR A 201 2.40 10.62 21.01
CA TYR A 201 1.81 9.85 19.92
C TYR A 201 2.87 9.55 18.85
N PHE A 202 3.64 10.55 18.44
CA PHE A 202 4.71 10.41 17.45
C PHE A 202 5.73 9.32 17.84
N PHE A 203 6.25 9.34 19.07
CA PHE A 203 7.24 8.35 19.53
C PHE A 203 6.64 6.95 19.71
N SER A 204 5.33 6.83 19.96
CA SER A 204 4.65 5.54 19.99
C SER A 204 4.44 4.95 18.59
N ALA A 205 4.14 5.80 17.59
CA ALA A 205 3.83 5.37 16.23
C ALA A 205 5.09 5.18 15.35
N LEU A 206 6.13 5.98 15.55
CA LEU A 206 7.33 5.99 14.69
C LEU A 206 8.00 4.60 14.54
N PRO A 207 8.21 3.80 15.60
CA PRO A 207 8.81 2.47 15.46
C PRO A 207 7.95 1.53 14.60
N VAL A 208 6.62 1.70 14.63
CA VAL A 208 5.70 0.93 13.78
C VAL A 208 5.82 1.37 12.33
N VAL A 209 5.79 2.67 12.07
CA VAL A 209 5.94 3.23 10.70
C VAL A 209 7.24 2.74 10.06
N GLN A 210 8.37 2.85 10.76
CA GLN A 210 9.67 2.38 10.27
C GLN A 210 9.67 0.88 9.97
N LYS A 211 9.10 0.07 10.87
CA LYS A 211 8.96 -1.36 10.67
C LYS A 211 8.11 -1.69 9.45
N ARG A 212 6.99 -1.00 9.24
CA ARG A 212 6.07 -1.25 8.12
C ARG A 212 6.64 -0.85 6.77
N ILE A 213 7.29 0.31 6.67
CA ILE A 213 8.00 0.74 5.45
C ILE A 213 8.99 -0.34 5.03
N ALA A 214 9.78 -0.83 5.97
CA ALA A 214 10.80 -1.80 5.67
C ALA A 214 10.26 -3.21 5.39
N GLN A 215 9.19 -3.64 6.09
CA GLN A 215 8.48 -4.87 5.74
C GLN A 215 7.93 -4.79 4.32
N GLY A 216 7.36 -3.64 3.91
CA GLY A 216 6.90 -3.39 2.55
C GLY A 216 8.01 -3.57 1.52
N GLY A 217 9.17 -2.94 1.73
CA GLY A 217 10.33 -3.08 0.84
C GLY A 217 10.84 -4.52 0.72
N VAL A 218 11.04 -5.22 1.85
CA VAL A 218 11.52 -6.61 1.86
C VAL A 218 10.52 -7.57 1.19
N ARG A 219 9.22 -7.39 1.44
CA ARG A 219 8.17 -8.23 0.85
C ARG A 219 7.97 -7.95 -0.63
N LEU A 220 8.03 -6.69 -1.06
CA LEU A 220 8.03 -6.33 -2.48
C LEU A 220 9.20 -7.00 -3.20
N ALA A 221 10.42 -6.87 -2.67
CA ALA A 221 11.60 -7.51 -3.25
C ALA A 221 11.44 -9.03 -3.35
N ALA A 222 10.88 -9.70 -2.34
CA ALA A 222 10.62 -11.13 -2.38
C ALA A 222 9.55 -11.53 -3.42
N ILE A 223 8.48 -10.74 -3.56
CA ILE A 223 7.45 -10.95 -4.58
C ILE A 223 8.07 -10.81 -5.98
N LEU A 224 8.82 -9.74 -6.23
CA LEU A 224 9.49 -9.50 -7.52
C LEU A 224 10.52 -10.59 -7.84
N ASN A 225 11.32 -11.00 -6.86
CA ASN A 225 12.27 -12.11 -7.01
C ASN A 225 11.57 -13.43 -7.34
N ARG A 226 10.36 -13.66 -6.83
CA ARG A 226 9.56 -14.84 -7.19
C ARG A 226 9.03 -14.75 -8.61
N ILE A 227 8.48 -13.59 -8.99
CA ILE A 227 7.92 -13.35 -10.33
C ILE A 227 9.01 -13.49 -11.42
N PHE A 228 10.17 -12.85 -11.22
CA PHE A 228 11.20 -12.74 -12.25
C PHE A 228 12.37 -13.73 -12.08
N GLY A 229 12.54 -14.32 -10.89
CA GLY A 229 13.60 -15.28 -10.61
C GLY A 229 13.33 -16.66 -11.20
N GLU A 230 12.08 -17.13 -11.26
CA GLU A 230 11.74 -18.44 -11.86
C GLU A 230 11.94 -18.45 -13.39
N SER A 231 11.85 -17.29 -14.04
CA SER A 231 12.09 -17.09 -15.48
C SER A 231 13.56 -17.24 -15.91
N SER A 232 14.48 -17.42 -14.97
CA SER A 232 15.94 -17.47 -15.21
C SER A 232 16.56 -18.87 -15.14
N ARG A 233 15.78 -19.93 -14.94
CA ARG A 233 16.29 -21.31 -15.11
C ARG A 233 16.22 -21.71 -16.58
N PRO A 234 17.36 -21.99 -17.25
CA PRO A 234 17.31 -22.64 -18.56
C PRO A 234 16.61 -23.98 -18.38
N GLN A 235 15.63 -24.28 -19.24
CA GLN A 235 15.16 -25.65 -19.39
C GLN A 235 16.36 -26.48 -19.88
N SER A 236 16.91 -27.31 -19.01
CA SER A 236 17.84 -28.35 -19.41
C SER A 236 17.04 -29.41 -20.18
N SER A 237 17.05 -29.28 -21.50
CA SER A 237 16.76 -30.38 -22.44
C SER A 237 17.94 -31.33 -22.53
#